data_AF-A0A533VK46-F1
#
_entry.id   AF-A0A533VK46-F1
#
_cell.length_a   1.000
_cell.length_b   1.000
_cell.length_c   1.000
_cell.angle_alpha   90.00
_cell.angle_beta   90.00
_cell.angle_gamma   90.00
#
_symmetry.space_group_name_H-M   'P 1'
#
loop_
_entity.id
_entity.type
_entity.pdbx_description
1 polymer ?
#
loop_
_entity_poly.entity_id
_entity_poly.type
_entity_poly.pdbx_seq_one_letter_code
_entity_poly.pdbx_strand_id
1 'polypeptide(L)'
;LVNIKKIICASTGNTSASAAMYAANENMGCDVYIPAGEVAPGKLAQAFQFAAQVIEIQGNFDDALSTSLKEASQGGGYTVNSVNPFRIEGQKTIIFRALEHLDWNPPDWIIYPGGALGNTSSCGKSLMELYDWGWIKKIPRLAVVNSEG
;
A
#
# COMPACT_ATOMS: atom_id res chain seq x y z
N LEU A 1 20.14 -2.81 -8.49
CA LEU A 1 19.43 -3.29 -7.29
C LEU A 1 19.68 -2.31 -6.16
N VAL A 2 18.64 -1.88 -5.45
CA VAL A 2 18.77 -0.94 -4.32
C VAL A 2 19.21 -1.77 -3.12
N ASN A 3 20.45 -1.61 -2.64
CA ASN A 3 21.04 -2.43 -1.58
C ASN A 3 20.49 -2.04 -0.19
N ILE A 4 19.22 -2.36 0.05
CA ILE A 4 18.47 -1.97 1.23
C ILE A 4 18.31 -3.17 2.16
N LYS A 5 18.47 -2.94 3.47
CA LYS A 5 18.29 -3.96 4.53
C LYS A 5 17.11 -3.69 5.46
N LYS A 6 16.41 -2.56 5.26
CA LYS A 6 15.32 -2.11 6.11
C LYS A 6 14.26 -1.39 5.28
N ILE A 7 13.00 -1.71 5.51
CA ILE A 7 11.87 -0.94 4.97
C ILE A 7 11.24 -0.07 6.06
N ILE A 8 10.64 1.02 5.63
CA ILE A 8 10.05 2.02 6.51
C ILE A 8 8.63 2.31 6.05
N CYS A 9 7.69 2.40 6.98
CA CYS A 9 6.37 2.92 6.68
C CYS A 9 5.77 3.76 7.82
N ALA A 10 4.95 4.75 7.47
CA ALA A 10 4.05 5.41 8.40
C ALA A 10 2.63 4.84 8.22
N SER A 11 2.16 4.01 9.16
CA SER A 11 0.82 3.43 9.12
C SER A 11 0.46 2.75 10.44
N THR A 12 -0.82 2.84 10.82
CA THR A 12 -1.38 2.21 12.02
C THR A 12 -2.25 0.99 11.69
N GLY A 13 -2.14 0.40 10.50
CA GLY A 13 -3.04 -0.67 10.05
C GLY A 13 -2.45 -1.59 8.99
N ASN A 14 -3.26 -2.00 8.01
CA ASN A 14 -2.90 -3.07 7.06
C ASN A 14 -1.56 -2.85 6.32
N THR A 15 -1.17 -1.60 6.06
CA THR A 15 0.12 -1.33 5.39
C THR A 15 1.30 -1.70 6.29
N SER A 16 1.28 -1.36 7.59
CA SER A 16 2.36 -1.71 8.51
C SER A 16 2.38 -3.20 8.82
N ALA A 17 1.22 -3.84 8.97
CA ALA A 17 1.14 -5.28 9.13
C ALA A 17 1.73 -6.04 7.92
N SER A 18 1.35 -5.65 6.71
CA SER A 18 1.89 -6.25 5.47
C SER A 18 3.40 -6.01 5.34
N ALA A 19 3.85 -4.76 5.53
CA ALA A 19 5.27 -4.42 5.48
C ALA A 19 6.10 -5.26 6.48
N ALA A 20 5.66 -5.33 7.74
CA ALA A 20 6.33 -6.11 8.78
C ALA A 20 6.44 -7.60 8.40
N MET A 21 5.35 -8.19 7.91
CA MET A 21 5.31 -9.58 7.49
C MET A 21 6.29 -9.87 6.35
N TYR A 22 6.28 -9.05 5.28
CA TYR A 22 7.20 -9.23 4.15
C TYR A 22 8.66 -8.98 4.58
N ALA A 23 8.93 -7.99 5.42
CA ALA A 23 10.27 -7.74 5.94
C ALA A 23 10.80 -8.92 6.76
N ALA A 24 9.98 -9.48 7.65
CA ALA A 24 10.34 -10.64 8.44
C ALA A 24 10.64 -11.87 7.56
N ASN A 25 9.84 -12.10 6.52
CA ASN A 25 10.07 -13.19 5.56
C ASN A 25 11.43 -13.06 4.84
N GLU A 26 11.82 -11.84 4.49
CA GLU A 26 13.06 -11.55 3.77
C GLU A 26 14.26 -11.23 4.68
N ASN A 27 14.14 -11.43 6.00
CA ASN A 27 15.16 -11.07 6.99
C ASN A 27 15.61 -9.60 6.93
N MET A 28 14.67 -8.69 6.66
CA MET A 28 14.87 -7.24 6.64
C MET A 28 14.30 -6.59 7.91
N GLY A 29 14.87 -5.45 8.30
CA GLY A 29 14.27 -4.61 9.33
C GLY A 29 12.98 -3.94 8.83
N CYS A 30 12.04 -3.66 9.73
CA CYS A 30 10.83 -2.90 9.43
C CYS A 30 10.58 -1.85 10.52
N ASP A 31 10.64 -0.58 10.15
CA ASP A 31 10.32 0.51 11.07
C ASP A 31 8.92 1.07 10.73
N VAL A 32 8.08 1.19 11.75
CA VAL A 32 6.69 1.66 11.64
C VAL A 32 6.54 2.94 12.45
N TYR A 33 6.40 4.05 11.74
CA TYR A 33 6.24 5.38 12.33
C TYR A 33 4.77 5.67 12.57
N ILE A 34 4.43 6.10 13.79
CA ILE A 34 3.06 6.42 14.20
C ILE A 34 3.02 7.69 15.06
N PRO A 35 1.91 8.45 15.07
CA PRO A 35 1.72 9.50 16.05
C PRO A 35 1.58 8.91 17.46
N ALA A 36 2.25 9.52 18.43
CA ALA A 36 2.24 9.11 19.83
C ALA A 36 0.83 9.22 20.44
N GLY A 37 0.41 8.23 21.23
CA GLY A 37 -0.85 8.27 21.99
C GLY A 37 -2.14 8.03 21.20
N GLU A 38 -2.09 7.97 19.86
CA GLU A 38 -3.30 7.84 19.02
C GLU A 38 -3.59 6.41 18.54
N VAL A 39 -2.78 5.42 18.93
CA VAL A 39 -2.88 4.07 18.35
C VAL A 39 -3.24 3.01 19.38
N ALA A 40 -4.43 2.44 19.23
CA ALA A 40 -4.86 1.29 20.02
C ALA A 40 -3.91 0.09 19.81
N PRO A 41 -3.43 -0.57 20.87
CA PRO A 41 -2.48 -1.69 20.76
C PRO A 41 -2.93 -2.81 19.81
N GLY A 42 -4.24 -3.09 19.76
CA GLY A 42 -4.81 -4.10 18.86
C GLY A 42 -4.58 -3.81 17.37
N LYS A 43 -4.44 -2.55 16.96
CA LYS A 43 -4.15 -2.18 15.57
C LYS A 43 -2.70 -2.51 15.15
N LEU A 44 -1.79 -2.57 16.11
CA LEU A 44 -0.36 -2.83 15.88
C LEU A 44 0.04 -4.28 16.20
N ALA A 45 -0.87 -5.09 16.75
CA ALA A 45 -0.59 -6.46 17.17
C ALA A 45 0.10 -7.29 16.08
N GLN A 46 -0.34 -7.17 14.82
CA GLN A 46 0.27 -7.86 13.68
C GLN A 46 1.68 -7.33 13.38
N ALA A 47 1.90 -6.02 13.42
CA ALA A 47 3.22 -5.45 13.18
C ALA A 47 4.23 -5.91 14.25
N PHE A 48 3.81 -5.91 15.52
CA PHE A 48 4.63 -6.45 16.62
C PHE A 48 4.91 -7.95 16.48
N GLN A 49 3.91 -8.73 16.07
CA GLN A 49 4.07 -10.17 15.85
C GLN A 49 5.17 -10.48 14.82
N PHE A 50 5.34 -9.63 13.81
CA PHE A 50 6.40 -9.73 12.81
C PHE A 50 7.65 -8.90 13.15
N ALA A 51 7.85 -8.59 14.43
CA ALA A 51 9.03 -7.90 14.96
C ALA A 51 9.32 -6.53 14.34
N ALA A 52 8.30 -5.82 13.87
CA ALA A 52 8.47 -4.43 13.44
C ALA A 52 8.84 -3.53 14.63
N GLN A 53 9.78 -2.63 14.40
CA GLN A 53 10.13 -1.58 15.34
C GLN A 53 9.13 -0.44 15.21
N VAL A 54 8.27 -0.27 16.22
CA VAL A 54 7.33 0.85 16.26
C VAL A 54 8.03 2.08 16.83
N ILE A 55 7.96 3.19 16.11
CA ILE A 55 8.57 4.47 16.45
C ILE A 55 7.45 5.50 16.61
N GLU A 56 7.28 5.99 17.83
CA GLU A 56 6.28 7.00 18.15
C GLU A 56 6.83 8.41 17.93
N ILE A 57 6.10 9.21 17.15
CA ILE A 57 6.42 10.59 16.83
C ILE A 57 5.45 11.50 17.58
N GLN A 58 5.99 12.47 18.32
CA GLN A 58 5.19 13.51 18.95
C GLN A 58 4.64 14.43 17.86
N GLY A 59 3.33 14.38 17.63
CA GLY A 59 2.68 15.11 16.52
C GLY A 59 1.53 14.30 15.92
N ASN A 60 1.11 14.68 14.73
CA ASN A 60 0.03 14.04 13.98
C ASN A 60 0.57 13.02 12.95
N PHE A 61 -0.33 12.48 12.12
CA PHE A 61 0.05 11.53 11.06
C PHE A 61 1.01 12.12 10.02
N ASP A 62 0.84 13.40 9.65
CA ASP A 62 1.70 14.07 8.67
C ASP A 62 3.13 14.24 9.22
N ASP A 63 3.26 14.53 10.52
CA ASP A 63 4.56 14.59 11.20
C ASP A 63 5.26 13.22 11.17
N ALA A 64 4.51 12.15 11.47
CA ALA A 64 5.01 10.78 11.40
C ALA A 64 5.42 10.37 9.98
N LEU A 65 4.60 10.71 8.98
CA LEU A 65 4.90 10.44 7.57
C LEU A 65 6.14 11.20 7.10
N SER A 66 6.20 12.51 7.36
CA SER A 66 7.35 13.36 7.01
C SER A 66 8.65 12.84 7.62
N THR A 67 8.62 12.49 8.91
CA THR A 67 9.78 11.90 9.60
C THR A 67 10.19 10.57 8.97
N SER A 68 9.23 9.68 8.69
CA SER A 68 9.51 8.38 8.06
C SER A 68 10.16 8.51 6.68
N LEU A 69 9.74 9.51 5.88
CA LEU A 69 10.30 9.77 4.56
C LEU A 69 11.72 10.35 4.65
N LYS A 70 11.96 11.23 5.62
CA LYS A 70 13.30 11.76 5.89
C LYS A 70 14.26 10.64 6.27
N GLU A 71 13.85 9.75 7.19
CA GLU A 71 14.66 8.60 7.62
C GLU A 71 14.88 7.58 6.49
N ALA A 72 13.91 7.37 5.61
CA ALA A 72 14.13 6.56 4.40
C ALA A 72 15.20 7.18 3.49
N SER A 73 15.24 8.51 3.37
CA SER A 73 16.23 9.18 2.51
C SER A 73 17.65 9.25 3.11
N GLN A 74 17.78 9.33 4.43
CA GLN A 74 19.06 9.58 5.12
C GLN A 74 19.61 8.36 5.87
N GLY A 75 18.74 7.51 6.41
CA GLY A 75 19.07 6.42 7.33
C GLY A 75 19.25 5.04 6.67
N GLY A 76 19.20 4.96 5.33
CA GLY A 76 19.41 3.70 4.60
C GLY A 76 18.20 2.75 4.60
N GLY A 77 17.01 3.25 4.92
CA GLY A 77 15.75 2.53 4.75
C GLY A 77 15.10 2.79 3.38
N TYR A 78 14.09 2.01 3.01
CA TYR A 78 13.28 2.27 1.82
C TYR A 78 11.80 2.40 2.18
N THR A 79 11.18 3.50 1.76
CA THR A 79 9.78 3.75 2.08
C THR A 79 8.85 2.80 1.31
N VAL A 80 7.89 2.24 2.02
CA VAL A 80 6.79 1.45 1.45
C VAL A 80 5.43 2.12 1.68
N ASN A 81 5.41 3.43 1.94
CA ASN A 81 4.19 4.24 1.88
C ASN A 81 3.67 4.35 0.43
N SER A 82 2.50 4.97 0.24
CA SER A 82 1.83 5.04 -1.06
C SER A 82 2.61 5.80 -2.14
N VAL A 83 3.66 6.55 -1.78
CA VAL A 83 4.60 7.17 -2.72
C VAL A 83 5.46 6.14 -3.48
N ASN A 84 5.53 4.90 -2.99
CA ASN A 84 6.30 3.84 -3.61
C ASN A 84 5.56 3.28 -4.86
N PRO A 85 6.11 3.45 -6.07
CA PRO A 85 5.43 3.07 -7.31
C PRO A 85 5.23 1.55 -7.43
N PHE A 86 6.09 0.73 -6.81
CA PHE A 86 5.96 -0.72 -6.86
C PHE A 86 4.70 -1.22 -6.17
N ARG A 87 4.13 -0.45 -5.23
CA ARG A 87 2.84 -0.80 -4.63
C ARG A 87 1.70 -0.72 -5.64
N ILE A 88 1.69 0.28 -6.51
CA ILE A 88 0.71 0.42 -7.58
C ILE A 88 0.85 -0.73 -8.57
N GLU A 89 2.09 -1.07 -8.95
CA GLU A 89 2.37 -2.20 -9.84
C GLU A 89 1.94 -3.55 -9.25
N GLY A 90 2.13 -3.77 -7.94
CA GLY A 90 1.64 -4.96 -7.26
C GLY A 90 0.11 -4.99 -7.17
N GLN A 91 -0.52 -3.88 -6.77
CA GLN A 91 -1.98 -3.79 -6.60
C GLN A 91 -2.75 -3.97 -7.92
N LYS A 92 -2.19 -3.53 -9.05
CA LYS A 92 -2.85 -3.65 -10.35
C LYS A 92 -3.15 -5.12 -10.74
N THR A 93 -2.36 -6.05 -10.20
CA THR A 93 -2.55 -7.49 -10.45
C THR A 93 -3.89 -8.02 -9.93
N ILE A 94 -4.54 -7.33 -9.00
CA ILE A 94 -5.91 -7.66 -8.57
C ILE A 94 -6.87 -7.66 -9.77
N ILE A 95 -6.75 -6.66 -10.65
CA ILE A 95 -7.58 -6.56 -11.85
C ILE A 95 -7.19 -7.60 -12.89
N PHE A 96 -5.91 -7.95 -13.00
CA PHE A 96 -5.46 -9.02 -13.91
C PHE A 96 -6.13 -10.34 -13.53
N ARG A 97 -6.10 -10.71 -12.24
CA ARG A 97 -6.73 -11.95 -11.75
C ARG A 97 -8.25 -11.92 -11.87
N ALA A 98 -8.87 -10.75 -11.62
CA ALA A 98 -10.31 -10.60 -11.77
C ALA A 98 -10.76 -10.78 -13.23
N LEU A 99 -10.07 -10.15 -14.18
CA LEU A 99 -10.40 -10.25 -15.61
C LEU A 99 -10.03 -11.61 -16.20
N GLU A 100 -8.94 -12.23 -15.77
CA GLU A 100 -8.60 -13.60 -16.13
C GLU A 100 -9.71 -14.58 -15.74
N HIS A 101 -10.31 -14.41 -14.55
CA HIS A 101 -11.46 -15.21 -14.12
C HIS A 101 -12.73 -14.95 -14.94
N LEU A 102 -12.83 -13.79 -15.60
CA LEU A 102 -13.94 -13.41 -16.47
C LEU A 102 -13.62 -13.68 -17.95
N ASP A 103 -12.66 -14.55 -18.26
CA ASP A 103 -12.20 -14.87 -19.62
C ASP A 103 -11.83 -13.61 -20.43
N TRP A 104 -11.23 -12.63 -19.75
CA TRP A 104 -10.87 -11.32 -20.31
C TRP A 104 -12.05 -10.52 -20.88
N ASN A 105 -13.27 -10.83 -20.45
CA ASN A 105 -14.48 -10.09 -20.77
C ASN A 105 -14.84 -9.12 -19.63
N PRO A 106 -14.55 -7.82 -19.75
CA PRO A 106 -14.73 -6.89 -18.65
C PRO A 106 -16.22 -6.67 -18.32
N PRO A 107 -16.57 -6.46 -17.04
CA PRO A 107 -17.91 -6.02 -16.67
C PRO A 107 -18.15 -4.57 -17.13
N ASP A 108 -19.40 -4.11 -17.02
CA ASP A 108 -19.70 -2.70 -17.29
C ASP A 108 -19.23 -1.77 -16.17
N TRP A 109 -19.19 -2.29 -14.94
CA TRP A 109 -18.78 -1.57 -13.75
C TRP A 109 -17.81 -2.36 -12.89
N ILE A 110 -16.83 -1.66 -12.35
CA ILE A 110 -15.97 -2.12 -11.25
C ILE A 110 -16.16 -1.14 -10.10
N ILE A 111 -16.34 -1.66 -8.89
CA ILE A 111 -16.60 -0.87 -7.68
C ILE A 111 -15.44 -1.05 -6.71
N TYR A 112 -14.85 0.05 -6.26
CA TYR A 112 -13.77 0.08 -5.26
C TYR A 112 -14.15 0.89 -4.03
N PRO A 113 -13.79 0.45 -2.82
CA PRO A 113 -13.82 1.30 -1.65
C PRO A 113 -12.73 2.38 -1.75
N GLY A 114 -13.11 3.63 -1.53
CA GLY A 114 -12.21 4.77 -1.53
C GLY A 114 -11.62 5.02 -0.14
N GLY A 115 -10.38 4.55 0.05
CA GLY A 115 -9.54 4.90 1.19
C GLY A 115 -8.43 5.84 0.75
N ALA A 116 -7.18 5.37 0.77
CA ALA A 116 -6.02 6.12 0.28
C ALA A 116 -5.94 6.25 -1.27
N LEU A 117 -6.97 5.79 -1.99
CA LEU A 117 -7.13 5.83 -3.46
C LEU A 117 -6.04 5.14 -4.32
N GLY A 118 -4.95 4.63 -3.75
CA GLY A 118 -3.92 3.89 -4.50
C GLY A 118 -4.44 2.63 -5.20
N ASN A 119 -5.39 1.92 -4.58
CA ASN A 119 -6.08 0.78 -5.21
C ASN A 119 -6.90 1.21 -6.43
N THR A 120 -7.55 2.37 -6.35
CA THR A 120 -8.30 2.95 -7.48
C THR A 120 -7.36 3.34 -8.61
N SER A 121 -6.22 3.97 -8.29
CA SER A 121 -5.21 4.35 -9.28
C SER A 121 -4.58 3.13 -9.97
N SER A 122 -4.25 2.07 -9.22
CA SER A 122 -3.74 0.82 -9.79
C SER A 122 -4.78 0.11 -10.66
N CYS A 123 -6.06 0.12 -10.28
CA CYS A 123 -7.15 -0.36 -11.11
C CYS A 123 -7.23 0.42 -12.43
N GLY A 124 -7.31 1.75 -12.39
CA GLY A 124 -7.33 2.58 -13.60
C GLY A 124 -6.14 2.31 -14.52
N LYS A 125 -4.93 2.25 -13.96
CA LYS A 125 -3.71 1.91 -14.70
C LYS A 125 -3.80 0.55 -15.40
N SER A 126 -4.22 -0.50 -14.68
CA SER A 126 -4.38 -1.83 -15.28
C SER A 126 -5.37 -1.87 -16.44
N LEU A 127 -6.50 -1.18 -16.31
CA LEU A 127 -7.54 -1.17 -17.35
C LEU A 127 -7.07 -0.46 -18.62
N MET A 128 -6.36 0.66 -18.47
CA MET A 128 -5.74 1.37 -19.60
C MET A 128 -4.70 0.49 -20.29
N GLU A 129 -3.77 -0.10 -19.53
CA GLU A 129 -2.74 -0.99 -20.08
C GLU A 129 -3.33 -2.21 -20.81
N LEU A 130 -4.29 -2.91 -20.19
CA LEU A 130 -4.91 -4.08 -20.80
C LEU A 130 -5.70 -3.74 -22.07
N TYR A 131 -6.31 -2.56 -22.13
CA TYR A 131 -7.00 -2.09 -23.32
C TYR A 131 -6.00 -1.77 -24.43
N ASP A 132 -4.93 -1.03 -24.11
CA ASP A 132 -3.87 -0.68 -25.06
C ASP A 132 -3.15 -1.92 -25.60
N TRP A 133 -2.95 -2.94 -24.76
CA TRP A 133 -2.38 -4.23 -25.15
C TRP A 133 -3.37 -5.14 -25.88
N GLY A 134 -4.63 -4.73 -26.01
CA GLY A 134 -5.66 -5.44 -26.74
C GLY A 134 -6.24 -6.68 -26.04
N TRP A 135 -5.95 -6.90 -24.76
CA TRP A 135 -6.50 -7.99 -23.96
C TRP A 135 -8.00 -7.82 -23.70
N ILE A 136 -8.42 -6.57 -23.50
CA ILE A 136 -9.83 -6.21 -23.32
C ILE A 136 -10.29 -5.27 -24.43
N LYS A 137 -11.56 -5.36 -24.82
CA LYS A 137 -12.13 -4.55 -25.93
C LYS A 137 -12.96 -3.36 -25.45
N LYS A 138 -13.15 -3.22 -24.15
CA LYS A 138 -13.82 -2.08 -23.52
C LYS A 138 -13.18 -1.77 -22.17
N ILE A 139 -13.21 -0.51 -21.76
CA ILE A 139 -12.79 -0.09 -20.42
C ILE A 139 -14.05 0.01 -19.54
N PRO A 140 -14.15 -0.78 -18.46
CA PRO A 140 -15.24 -0.68 -17.49
C PRO A 140 -15.33 0.71 -16.85
N ARG A 141 -16.53 1.11 -16.44
CA ARG A 141 -16.71 2.29 -15.60
C ARG A 141 -16.26 1.97 -14.19
N LEU A 142 -15.57 2.92 -13.55
CA LEU A 142 -15.09 2.77 -12.17
C LEU A 142 -15.96 3.60 -11.22
N ALA A 143 -16.55 2.94 -10.22
CA ALA A 143 -17.22 3.60 -9.11
C ALA A 143 -16.35 3.53 -7.85
N VAL A 144 -16.07 4.68 -7.25
CA VAL A 144 -15.35 4.80 -5.98
C VAL A 144 -16.35 5.15 -4.89
N VAL A 145 -16.43 4.32 -3.86
CA VAL A 145 -17.38 4.47 -2.75
C VAL A 145 -16.62 4.86 -1.48
N ASN A 146 -16.89 6.05 -0.96
CA ASN A 146 -16.31 6.57 0.29
C ASN A 146 -17.33 6.47 1.43
N SER A 147 -16.86 6.54 2.68
CA SER A 147 -17.74 6.82 3.82
C SER A 147 -18.26 8.26 3.74
N GLU A 148 -19.41 8.53 4.38
CA GLU A 148 -19.98 9.89 4.46
C GLU A 148 -19.13 10.84 5.32
N GLY A 149 -18.43 10.29 6.32
CA GLY A 149 -17.54 10.98 7.25
C GLY A 149 -17.07 10.04 8.34
#